data_AF-A0A1F9EQW7-F1
#
_entry.id   AF-A0A1F9EQW7-F1
#
_cell.length_a   1.000
_cell.length_b   1.000
_cell.length_c   1.000
_cell.angle_alpha   90.00
_cell.angle_beta   90.00
_cell.angle_gamma   90.00
#
_symmetry.space_group_name_H-M   'P 1'
#
loop_
_entity.id
_entity.type
_entity.pdbx_description
1 polymer ?
#
loop_
_entity_poly.entity_id
_entity_poly.type
_entity_poly.pdbx_seq_one_letter_code
_entity_poly.pdbx_strand_id
1 'polypeptide(L)'
;MMKWMTLVLMIVVVFCGSAFGATLNLKATWTANTESDMKEYRLYRTDGTRTIIGTIPHPNTSYTFSVTVTDNSSGTLTFVLTAVDTNNNQSLDSAPASYSYNLVDTISPVSPKNLSVQSQ
;
A
#
# COMPACT_ATOMS: atom_id res chain seq x y z
N MET A 1 27.37 38.83 42.83
CA MET A 1 27.66 37.39 42.96
C MET A 1 26.59 36.66 42.14
N MET A 2 26.96 36.11 40.98
CA MET A 2 26.00 35.62 39.97
C MET A 2 25.51 34.22 40.33
N LYS A 3 24.19 34.04 40.52
CA LYS A 3 23.57 32.72 40.66
C LYS A 3 23.25 32.19 39.28
N TRP A 4 23.95 31.14 38.86
CA TRP A 4 23.64 30.39 37.64
C TRP A 4 22.27 29.73 37.77
N MET A 5 21.36 30.06 36.87
CA MET A 5 20.12 29.30 36.65
C MET A 5 20.43 28.18 35.67
N THR A 6 20.31 26.95 36.14
CA THR A 6 20.48 25.75 35.34
C THR A 6 19.31 25.62 34.35
N LEU A 7 19.59 25.59 33.05
CA LEU A 7 18.63 25.29 32.00
C LEU A 7 18.61 23.77 31.80
N VAL A 8 17.47 23.12 32.10
CA VAL A 8 17.27 21.69 31.77
C VAL A 8 16.72 21.63 30.35
N LEU A 9 17.56 21.24 29.40
CA LEU A 9 17.15 20.93 28.02
C LEU A 9 16.50 19.55 28.02
N MET A 10 15.15 19.48 27.96
CA MET A 10 14.47 18.23 27.64
C MET A 10 14.68 17.92 26.15
N ILE A 11 15.61 17.02 25.85
CA ILE A 11 15.72 16.41 24.52
C ILE A 11 14.55 15.44 24.39
N VAL A 12 13.50 15.84 23.68
CA VAL A 12 12.47 14.90 23.21
C VAL A 12 13.11 14.09 22.10
N VAL A 13 13.59 12.89 22.44
CA VAL A 13 14.01 11.91 21.44
C VAL A 13 12.75 11.36 20.78
N VAL A 14 12.34 12.00 19.68
CA VAL A 14 11.34 11.41 18.78
C VAL A 14 12.02 10.23 18.10
N PHE A 15 11.81 9.02 18.62
CA PHE A 15 12.07 7.81 17.87
C PHE A 15 11.06 7.76 16.72
N CYS A 16 11.43 8.31 15.57
CA CYS A 16 10.76 7.99 14.32
C CYS A 16 11.15 6.54 13.98
N GLY A 17 10.37 5.59 14.49
CA GLY A 17 10.48 4.20 14.06
C GLY A 17 10.26 4.16 12.56
N SER A 18 11.33 3.98 11.80
CA SER A 18 11.23 3.87 10.34
C SER A 18 10.53 2.56 10.04
N ALA A 19 9.25 2.60 9.70
CA ALA A 19 8.57 1.44 9.15
C ALA A 19 9.14 1.19 7.75
N PHE A 20 9.78 0.03 7.55
CA PHE A 20 10.09 -0.42 6.21
C PHE A 20 8.78 -0.76 5.48
N GLY A 21 8.74 -0.49 4.18
CA GLY A 21 7.59 -0.79 3.33
C GLY A 21 7.75 -2.14 2.65
N ALA A 22 6.72 -2.97 2.70
CA ALA A 22 6.59 -4.15 1.86
C ALA A 22 5.78 -3.82 0.60
N THR A 23 6.19 -4.35 -0.54
CA THR A 23 5.51 -4.13 -1.82
C THR A 23 4.58 -5.31 -2.13
N LEU A 24 3.30 -5.00 -2.35
CA LEU A 24 2.32 -5.95 -2.87
C LEU A 24 2.11 -5.69 -4.36
N ASN A 25 2.19 -6.74 -5.19
CA ASN A 25 1.89 -6.67 -6.62
C ASN A 25 0.49 -7.24 -6.85
N LEU A 26 -0.42 -6.39 -7.32
CA LEU A 26 -1.85 -6.69 -7.45
C LEU A 26 -2.33 -6.51 -8.89
N LYS A 27 -3.46 -7.12 -9.21
CA LYS A 27 -4.14 -6.97 -10.51
C LYS A 27 -5.62 -6.69 -10.27
N ALA A 28 -6.11 -5.59 -10.84
CA ALA A 28 -7.53 -5.30 -10.94
C ALA A 28 -8.07 -5.79 -12.29
N THR A 29 -9.30 -6.31 -12.29
CA THR A 29 -10.05 -6.70 -13.50
C THR A 29 -11.50 -6.28 -13.34
N TRP A 30 -12.13 -5.80 -14.41
CA TRP A 30 -13.52 -5.35 -14.40
C TRP A 30 -14.24 -5.69 -15.71
N THR A 31 -15.55 -5.45 -15.76
CA THR A 31 -16.32 -5.55 -17.01
C THR A 31 -16.27 -4.21 -17.73
N ALA A 32 -16.08 -4.23 -19.05
CA ALA A 32 -16.03 -2.99 -19.84
C ALA A 32 -17.38 -2.26 -19.85
N ASN A 33 -17.33 -0.95 -19.65
CA ASN A 33 -18.35 0.00 -20.06
C ASN A 33 -18.56 -0.07 -21.60
N THR A 34 -19.79 0.21 -22.06
CA THR A 34 -20.22 0.05 -23.46
C THR A 34 -20.58 1.36 -24.15
N GLU A 35 -20.46 2.47 -23.45
CA GLU A 35 -20.68 3.82 -23.93
C GLU A 35 -19.75 4.12 -25.11
N SER A 36 -20.28 4.71 -26.18
CA SER A 36 -19.51 4.96 -27.41
C SER A 36 -18.44 6.04 -27.25
N ASP A 37 -18.62 6.93 -26.29
CA ASP A 37 -17.77 8.07 -25.95
C ASP A 37 -16.83 7.78 -24.76
N MET A 38 -16.63 6.50 -24.42
CA MET A 38 -15.72 6.11 -23.35
C MET A 38 -14.25 6.40 -23.72
N LYS A 39 -13.52 7.07 -22.81
CA LYS A 39 -12.09 7.38 -22.94
C LYS A 39 -11.18 6.51 -22.05
N GLU A 40 -11.37 6.53 -20.74
CA GLU A 40 -10.46 5.87 -19.78
C GLU A 40 -11.16 5.49 -18.46
N TYR A 41 -10.55 4.56 -17.71
CA TYR A 41 -10.87 4.28 -16.32
C TYR A 41 -9.82 4.91 -15.40
N ARG A 42 -10.23 5.27 -14.18
CA ARG A 42 -9.34 5.71 -13.11
C ARG A 42 -9.52 4.81 -11.90
N LEU A 43 -8.44 4.18 -11.47
CA LEU A 43 -8.39 3.30 -10.30
C LEU A 43 -7.92 4.10 -9.09
N TYR A 44 -8.65 3.98 -7.99
CA TYR A 44 -8.36 4.67 -6.74
C TYR A 44 -8.15 3.67 -5.61
N ARG A 45 -7.20 3.99 -4.72
CA ARG A 45 -7.08 3.39 -3.40
C ARG A 45 -7.86 4.23 -2.38
N THR A 46 -8.67 3.61 -1.53
CA THR A 46 -9.65 4.25 -0.63
C THR A 46 -9.66 3.73 0.80
N ASP A 47 -8.73 2.85 1.20
CA ASP A 47 -8.50 2.48 2.61
C ASP A 47 -7.85 3.60 3.46
N GLY A 48 -7.66 4.78 2.87
CA GLY A 48 -7.22 6.02 3.52
C GLY A 48 -7.63 7.21 2.66
N THR A 49 -6.73 8.18 2.46
CA THR A 49 -6.97 9.27 1.50
C THR A 49 -7.18 8.71 0.10
N ARG A 50 -8.33 9.01 -0.51
CA ARG A 50 -8.67 8.61 -1.89
C ARG A 50 -7.59 9.10 -2.86
N THR A 51 -6.81 8.17 -3.37
CA THR A 51 -5.63 8.46 -4.20
C THR A 51 -5.73 7.70 -5.51
N ILE A 52 -5.51 8.37 -6.64
CA ILE A 52 -5.43 7.70 -7.94
C ILE A 52 -4.15 6.87 -8.01
N ILE A 53 -4.27 5.61 -8.41
CA ILE A 53 -3.15 4.68 -8.55
C ILE A 53 -2.98 4.16 -9.98
N GLY A 54 -3.93 4.49 -10.88
CA GLY A 54 -3.83 4.13 -12.29
C GLY A 54 -4.87 4.86 -13.14
N THR A 55 -4.47 5.18 -14.36
CA THR A 55 -5.34 5.62 -15.45
C THR A 55 -5.20 4.62 -16.59
N ILE A 56 -6.32 4.08 -17.06
CA ILE A 56 -6.34 2.93 -17.98
C ILE A 56 -7.18 3.29 -19.20
N PRO A 57 -6.61 3.35 -20.40
CA PRO A 57 -7.37 3.68 -21.60
C PRO A 57 -8.41 2.58 -21.90
N HIS A 58 -9.58 2.98 -22.36
CA HIS A 58 -10.54 2.05 -22.93
C HIS A 58 -10.00 1.45 -24.25
N PRO A 59 -10.23 0.15 -24.56
CA PRO A 59 -11.14 -0.80 -23.91
C PRO A 59 -10.47 -1.71 -22.87
N ASN A 60 -9.30 -1.36 -22.34
CA ASN A 60 -8.63 -2.23 -21.39
C ASN A 60 -9.49 -2.44 -20.13
N THR A 61 -9.60 -3.70 -19.70
CA THR A 61 -10.39 -4.15 -18.55
C THR A 61 -9.56 -4.75 -17.43
N SER A 62 -8.24 -4.50 -17.46
CA SER A 62 -7.34 -4.94 -16.40
C SER A 62 -6.18 -3.99 -16.21
N TYR A 63 -5.65 -3.96 -14.99
CA TYR A 63 -4.50 -3.16 -14.62
C TYR A 63 -3.68 -3.85 -13.55
N THR A 64 -2.37 -3.98 -13.78
CA THR A 64 -1.42 -4.45 -12.77
C THR A 64 -0.77 -3.24 -12.12
N PHE A 65 -0.69 -3.26 -10.80
CA PHE A 65 -0.16 -2.16 -10.01
C PHE A 65 0.52 -2.69 -8.75
N SER A 66 1.31 -1.84 -8.12
CA SER A 66 1.93 -2.13 -6.83
C SER A 66 1.49 -1.14 -5.77
N VAL A 67 1.41 -1.61 -4.54
CA VAL A 67 1.11 -0.80 -3.37
C VAL A 67 2.10 -1.12 -2.27
N THR A 68 2.59 -0.08 -1.59
CA THR A 68 3.40 -0.24 -0.40
C THR A 68 2.50 -0.29 0.82
N VAL A 69 2.75 -1.28 1.67
CA VAL A 69 2.15 -1.44 3.00
C VAL A 69 3.25 -1.52 4.05
N THR A 70 2.90 -1.37 5.32
CA THR A 70 3.86 -1.59 6.41
C THR A 70 4.36 -3.03 6.37
N ASP A 71 5.67 -3.23 6.40
CA ASP A 71 6.26 -4.56 6.49
C ASP A 71 5.90 -5.23 7.83
N ASN A 72 5.90 -6.57 7.85
CA ASN A 72 5.52 -7.37 9.02
C ASN A 72 4.15 -6.96 9.63
N SER A 73 3.18 -6.66 8.76
CA SER A 73 1.84 -6.23 9.18
C SER A 73 0.74 -7.01 8.47
N SER A 74 -0.50 -6.85 8.94
CA SER A 74 -1.69 -7.34 8.26
C SER A 74 -2.71 -6.22 8.14
N GLY A 75 -3.59 -6.30 7.14
CA GLY A 75 -4.56 -5.26 6.86
C GLY A 75 -5.47 -5.59 5.69
N THR A 76 -6.35 -4.64 5.37
CA THR A 76 -7.22 -4.71 4.19
C THR A 76 -7.12 -3.42 3.41
N LEU A 77 -6.86 -3.54 2.11
CA LEU A 77 -6.84 -2.45 1.15
C LEU A 77 -8.21 -2.38 0.46
N THR A 78 -8.63 -1.17 0.10
CA THR A 78 -9.90 -0.94 -0.60
C THR A 78 -9.66 -0.11 -1.84
N PHE A 79 -10.32 -0.47 -2.94
CA PHE A 79 -10.18 0.17 -4.23
C PHE A 79 -11.55 0.42 -4.87
N VAL A 80 -11.63 1.50 -5.66
CA VAL A 80 -12.80 1.82 -6.48
C VAL A 80 -12.35 2.24 -7.87
N LEU A 81 -13.22 2.09 -8.86
CA LEU A 81 -12.99 2.46 -10.24
C LEU A 81 -14.02 3.50 -10.69
N THR A 82 -13.63 4.45 -11.53
CA THR A 82 -14.56 5.35 -12.24
C THR A 82 -14.30 5.29 -13.73
N ALA A 83 -15.32 5.48 -14.55
CA ALA A 83 -15.20 5.74 -15.98
C ALA A 83 -15.09 7.23 -16.27
N VAL A 84 -14.40 7.57 -17.36
CA VAL A 84 -14.25 8.94 -17.88
C VAL A 84 -14.54 8.93 -19.38
N ASP A 85 -15.38 9.85 -19.84
CA ASP A 85 -15.75 10.00 -21.25
C ASP A 85 -14.77 10.93 -22.02
N THR A 86 -14.97 11.07 -23.33
CA THR A 86 -14.18 11.97 -24.18
C THR A 86 -14.34 13.45 -23.87
N ASN A 87 -15.41 13.83 -23.17
CA ASN A 87 -15.67 15.18 -22.67
C ASN A 87 -15.05 15.42 -21.28
N ASN A 88 -14.39 14.42 -20.71
CA ASN A 88 -13.80 14.39 -19.37
C ASN A 88 -14.83 14.43 -18.23
N ASN A 89 -16.08 14.02 -18.46
CA ASN A 89 -17.00 13.75 -17.38
C ASN A 89 -16.61 12.43 -16.71
N GLN A 90 -16.56 12.44 -15.37
CA GLN A 90 -16.21 11.27 -14.57
C GLN A 90 -17.45 10.70 -13.89
N SER A 91 -17.61 9.39 -13.92
CA SER A 91 -18.71 8.68 -13.25
C SER A 91 -18.58 8.74 -11.72
N LEU A 92 -19.63 8.26 -11.04
CA LEU A 92 -19.53 7.85 -9.64
C LEU A 92 -18.57 6.66 -9.49
N ASP A 93 -18.12 6.43 -8.25
CA ASP A 93 -17.32 5.27 -7.87
C ASP A 93 -18.09 3.97 -8.11
N SER A 94 -17.38 2.93 -8.55
CA SER A 94 -17.86 1.56 -8.56
C SER A 94 -18.17 1.05 -7.15
N ALA A 95 -18.78 -0.14 -7.05
CA ALA A 95 -18.71 -0.90 -5.81
C ALA A 95 -17.23 -1.10 -5.40
N PRO A 96 -16.91 -0.99 -4.10
CA PRO A 96 -15.55 -1.16 -3.62
C PRO A 96 -15.10 -2.62 -3.74
N ALA A 97 -13.84 -2.81 -4.14
CA ALA A 97 -13.14 -4.08 -4.10
C ALA A 97 -12.11 -4.08 -2.97
N SER A 98 -12.00 -5.17 -2.22
CA SER A 98 -11.08 -5.29 -1.09
C SER A 98 -10.02 -6.36 -1.30
N TYR A 99 -8.82 -6.12 -0.76
CA TYR A 99 -7.72 -7.08 -0.73
C TYR A 99 -7.13 -7.16 0.67
N SER A 100 -7.28 -8.31 1.33
CA SER A 100 -6.68 -8.57 2.64
C SER A 100 -5.28 -9.16 2.49
N TYR A 101 -4.34 -8.69 3.29
CA TYR A 101 -2.97 -9.18 3.31
C TYR A 101 -2.51 -9.52 4.73
N ASN A 102 -1.59 -10.48 4.83
CA ASN A 102 -0.91 -10.81 6.08
C ASN A 102 0.56 -11.09 5.76
N LEU A 103 1.44 -10.20 6.22
CA LEU A 103 2.90 -10.28 6.05
C LEU A 103 3.60 -10.58 7.37
N VAL A 104 2.85 -10.94 8.42
CA VAL A 104 3.44 -11.24 9.72
C VAL A 104 4.19 -12.57 9.64
N ASP A 105 5.51 -12.54 9.85
CA ASP A 105 6.30 -13.75 9.96
C ASP A 105 6.10 -14.37 11.34
N THR A 106 5.55 -15.58 11.35
CA THR A 106 5.27 -16.35 12.57
C THR A 106 6.02 -17.68 12.62
N ILE A 107 6.86 -17.96 11.61
CA ILE A 107 7.50 -19.26 11.46
C ILE A 107 8.98 -19.14 11.86
N SER A 108 9.31 -19.70 13.02
CA SER A 108 10.72 -19.83 13.41
C SER A 108 11.48 -20.79 12.49
N PRO A 109 12.77 -20.53 12.19
CA PRO A 109 13.59 -21.44 11.41
C PRO A 109 13.78 -22.77 12.16
N VAL A 110 13.91 -23.85 11.39
CA VAL A 110 14.23 -25.18 11.95
C VAL A 110 15.62 -25.17 12.58
N SER A 111 15.80 -25.87 13.71
CA SER A 111 17.11 -25.99 14.34
C SER A 111 18.12 -26.67 13.41
N PRO A 112 19.39 -26.22 13.35
CA PRO A 112 20.45 -26.88 12.60
C PRO A 112 20.62 -28.34 13.03
N LYS A 113 20.95 -29.22 12.08
CA LYS A 113 21.22 -30.64 12.33
C LYS A 113 22.71 -30.95 12.15
N ASN A 114 23.21 -31.99 12.83
CA ASN A 114 24.56 -32.54 12.68
C ASN A 114 25.73 -31.57 12.99
N LEU A 115 25.60 -30.77 14.06
CA LEU A 115 26.74 -29.98 14.55
C LEU A 115 27.88 -30.92 15.01
N SER A 116 29.08 -30.73 14.44
CA SER A 116 30.31 -31.45 14.82
C SER A 116 31.43 -30.44 15.09
N VAL A 117 32.25 -30.70 16.11
CA VAL A 117 33.40 -29.86 16.50
C VAL A 117 34.64 -30.76 16.57
N GLN A 118 35.75 -30.32 15.97
CA GLN A 118 37.03 -31.04 15.96
C GLN A 118 38.14 -30.11 16.48
N SER A 119 39.16 -30.67 17.15
CA SER A 119 40.35 -29.92 17.55
C SER A 119 41.16 -29.50 16.32
N GLN A 120 41.81 -28.34 16.40
CA GLN A 120 42.67 -27.80 15.34
C GLN A 120 43.95 -28.62 15.16
#